data_AF-A0A3M6U0H4-F1
#
_entry.id   AF-A0A3M6U0H4-F1
#
_cell.length_a   1.000
_cell.length_b   1.000
_cell.length_c   1.000
_cell.angle_alpha   90.00
_cell.angle_beta   90.00
_cell.angle_gamma   90.00
#
_symmetry.space_group_name_H-M   'P 1'
#
loop_
_entity.id
_entity.type
_entity.pdbx_description
1 polymer ?
#
loop_
_entity_poly.entity_id
_entity_poly.type
_entity_poly.pdbx_seq_one_letter_code
_entity_poly.pdbx_strand_id
1 'polypeptide(L)'
;MAYAKFKAHRFAFLNVTTIGPDNVVKAGSECGLACVNSLSCLSFNLAVFHGMNGKLLCQLLPTDIYNNSDKFATSEQFHHYSILSPCISWPCQNNGTCAAQYKDDSYICICKRGYTGKHCEILGMKTSSVGTPL
;
A
#
# COMPACT_ATOMS: atom_id res chain seq x y z
N MET A 1 18.71 7.74 -12.37
CA MET A 1 18.65 7.56 -10.91
C MET A 1 17.18 7.58 -10.51
N ALA A 2 16.67 6.48 -9.96
CA ALA A 2 15.29 6.42 -9.48
C ALA A 2 15.19 7.10 -8.11
N TYR A 3 14.13 7.86 -7.89
CA TYR A 3 13.89 8.58 -6.63
C TYR A 3 12.40 8.48 -6.29
N ALA A 4 12.11 8.21 -5.01
CA ALA A 4 10.76 8.25 -4.47
C ALA A 4 10.79 8.87 -3.07
N LYS A 5 9.72 9.57 -2.71
CA LYS A 5 9.45 9.98 -1.32
C LYS A 5 8.64 8.88 -0.65
N PHE A 6 8.88 8.63 0.62
CA PHE A 6 8.15 7.63 1.39
C PHE A 6 7.39 8.27 2.55
N LYS A 7 6.15 7.81 2.76
CA LYS A 7 5.37 8.08 3.96
C LYS A 7 5.64 6.99 4.99
N ALA A 8 6.09 7.38 6.18
CA ALA A 8 6.25 6.46 7.30
C ALA A 8 4.92 6.25 8.03
N HIS A 9 4.62 4.99 8.31
CA HIS A 9 3.54 4.50 9.16
C HIS A 9 4.21 3.79 10.35
N ARG A 10 4.32 4.52 11.47
CA ARG A 10 5.05 4.05 12.66
C ARG A 10 4.30 2.91 13.34
N PHE A 11 5.07 1.98 13.89
CA PHE A 11 4.59 0.80 14.61
C PHE A 11 3.51 0.04 13.85
N ALA A 12 3.80 -0.26 12.59
CA ALA A 12 2.84 -0.85 11.67
C ALA A 12 3.52 -1.80 10.70
N PHE A 13 2.73 -2.73 10.18
CA PHE A 13 3.19 -3.81 9.31
C PHE A 13 2.11 -4.15 8.29
N LEU A 14 2.53 -4.37 7.04
CA LEU A 14 1.66 -4.88 5.99
C LEU A 14 1.97 -6.37 5.75
N ASN A 15 1.00 -7.23 6.05
CA ASN A 15 1.15 -8.68 6.00
C ASN A 15 0.82 -9.25 4.62
N VAL A 16 1.77 -9.13 3.69
CA VAL A 16 1.65 -9.59 2.30
C VAL A 16 2.91 -10.34 1.89
N THR A 17 2.81 -11.14 0.83
CA THR A 17 3.96 -11.84 0.25
C THR A 17 5.00 -10.83 -0.23
N THR A 18 6.25 -11.02 0.18
CA THR A 18 7.38 -10.17 -0.18
C THR A 18 7.84 -10.42 -1.63
N ILE A 19 8.53 -9.43 -2.23
CA ILE A 19 9.11 -9.55 -3.59
C ILE A 19 10.27 -10.55 -3.64
N GLY A 20 10.89 -10.82 -2.49
CA GLY A 20 12.04 -11.71 -2.37
C GLY A 20 12.34 -12.03 -0.91
N PRO A 21 13.51 -12.62 -0.62
CA PRO A 21 13.92 -12.92 0.74
C PRO A 21 14.06 -11.62 1.56
N ASP A 22 13.93 -11.76 2.86
CA ASP A 22 14.11 -10.64 3.77
C ASP A 22 15.54 -10.10 3.65
N ASN A 23 15.65 -8.80 3.37
CA ASN A 23 16.92 -8.12 3.27
C ASN A 23 17.37 -7.65 4.64
N VAL A 24 18.68 -7.56 4.82
CA VAL A 24 19.27 -7.12 6.07
C VAL A 24 20.15 -5.89 5.79
N VAL A 25 19.69 -4.72 6.23
CA VAL A 25 20.29 -3.41 5.90
C VAL A 25 20.94 -2.77 7.12
N LYS A 26 21.95 -1.92 6.91
CA LYS A 26 22.63 -1.18 7.99
C LYS A 26 21.86 0.08 8.39
N ALA A 27 21.17 0.70 7.42
CA ALA A 27 20.39 1.92 7.63
C ALA A 27 19.03 1.82 6.91
N GLY A 28 18.01 2.48 7.46
CA GLY A 28 16.68 2.51 6.84
C GLY A 28 16.66 3.10 5.42
N SER A 29 17.57 4.03 5.12
CA SER A 29 17.74 4.60 3.78
C SER A 29 18.13 3.57 2.72
N GLU A 30 18.86 2.51 3.09
CA GLU A 30 19.24 1.42 2.18
C GLU A 30 18.00 0.59 1.77
N CYS A 31 17.02 0.43 2.67
CA CYS A 31 15.77 -0.28 2.36
C CYS A 31 14.93 0.52 1.35
N GLY A 32 14.82 1.84 1.55
CA GLY A 32 14.18 2.73 0.57
C GLY A 32 14.88 2.71 -0.79
N LEU A 33 16.21 2.71 -0.80
CA LEU A 33 17.01 2.60 -2.03
C LEU A 33 16.78 1.26 -2.74
N ALA A 34 16.72 0.16 -1.98
CA ALA A 34 16.43 -1.16 -2.53
C ALA A 34 15.03 -1.21 -3.16
N CYS A 35 14.04 -0.53 -2.54
CA CYS A 35 12.70 -0.43 -3.08
C CYS A 35 12.67 0.35 -4.42
N VAL A 36 13.27 1.55 -4.48
CA VAL A 36 13.26 2.34 -5.74
C VAL A 36 14.03 1.70 -6.89
N ASN A 37 14.96 0.79 -6.58
CA ASN A 37 15.69 0.01 -7.58
C ASN A 37 14.96 -1.28 -8.00
N SER A 38 13.83 -1.61 -7.38
CA SER A 38 12.98 -2.74 -7.75
C SER A 38 11.69 -2.23 -8.37
N LEU A 39 11.50 -2.49 -9.68
CA LEU A 39 10.31 -2.03 -10.41
C LEU A 39 8.98 -2.55 -9.86
N SER A 40 9.01 -3.65 -9.10
CA SER A 40 7.83 -4.22 -8.45
C SER A 40 7.58 -3.66 -7.06
N CYS A 41 8.50 -2.91 -6.45
CA CYS A 41 8.36 -2.44 -5.08
C CYS A 41 7.52 -1.17 -4.96
N LEU A 42 6.46 -1.26 -4.17
CA LEU A 42 5.55 -0.14 -3.88
C LEU A 42 5.61 0.33 -2.43
N SER A 43 6.02 -0.56 -1.52
CA SER A 43 6.19 -0.26 -0.11
C SER A 43 7.18 -1.22 0.54
N PHE A 44 7.54 -0.97 1.79
CA PHE A 44 8.38 -1.90 2.56
C PHE A 44 8.05 -1.89 4.05
N ASN A 45 8.27 -3.01 4.72
CA ASN A 45 8.36 -3.08 6.18
C ASN A 45 9.84 -2.96 6.59
N LEU A 46 10.13 -2.17 7.62
CA LEU A 46 11.46 -1.99 8.18
C LEU A 46 11.42 -2.24 9.68
N ALA A 47 12.31 -3.09 10.19
CA ALA A 47 12.39 -3.39 11.62
C ALA A 47 12.70 -2.12 12.44
N VAL A 48 12.09 -2.02 13.62
CA VAL A 48 12.38 -0.97 14.60
C VAL A 48 13.69 -1.25 15.34
N PHE A 49 13.89 -2.52 15.72
CA PHE A 49 15.04 -2.95 16.49
C PHE A 49 16.09 -3.60 15.59
N HIS A 50 17.35 -3.33 15.91
CA HIS A 50 18.47 -4.00 15.27
C HIS A 50 18.53 -5.46 15.72
N GLY A 51 18.78 -6.37 14.79
CA GLY A 51 19.10 -7.76 15.10
C GLY A 51 20.47 -7.90 15.77
N MET A 52 20.83 -9.13 16.14
CA MET A 52 22.10 -9.45 16.84
C MET A 52 23.37 -8.96 16.12
N ASN A 53 23.30 -8.67 14.83
CA ASN A 53 24.40 -8.19 14.00
C ASN A 53 24.37 -6.66 13.79
N GLY A 54 23.53 -5.92 14.52
CA GLY A 54 23.37 -4.47 14.38
C GLY A 54 22.64 -4.04 13.11
N LYS A 55 22.07 -4.98 12.34
CA LYS A 55 21.36 -4.69 11.09
C LYS A 55 19.84 -4.75 11.27
N LEU A 56 19.12 -4.07 10.40
CA LEU A 56 17.66 -3.98 10.38
C LEU A 56 17.10 -4.94 9.32
N LEU A 57 16.00 -5.63 9.64
CA LEU A 57 15.25 -6.40 8.67
C LEU A 57 14.45 -5.46 7.76
N CYS A 58 14.48 -5.73 6.46
CA CYS A 58 13.83 -4.95 5.40
C CYS A 58 13.07 -5.91 4.47
N GLN A 59 11.76 -5.71 4.36
CA GLN A 59 10.89 -6.52 3.52
C GLN A 59 10.31 -5.66 2.40
N LEU A 60 10.69 -5.92 1.15
CA LEU A 60 10.17 -5.21 -0.01
C LEU A 60 8.84 -5.84 -0.44
N LEU A 61 7.82 -4.99 -0.66
CA LEU A 61 6.46 -5.45 -0.88
C LEU A 61 5.95 -5.00 -2.27
N PRO A 62 5.20 -5.88 -2.98
CA PRO A 62 4.70 -5.60 -4.32
C PRO A 62 3.41 -4.76 -4.32
N THR A 63 2.97 -4.34 -3.15
CA THR A 63 1.70 -3.64 -2.90
C THR A 63 1.91 -2.64 -1.76
N ASP A 64 0.88 -1.92 -1.37
CA ASP A 64 0.89 -0.91 -0.32
C ASP A 64 -0.37 -1.00 0.54
N ILE A 65 -0.47 -0.14 1.55
CA ILE A 65 -1.62 -0.10 2.44
C ILE A 65 -2.92 0.34 1.76
N TYR A 66 -2.85 1.03 0.62
CA TYR A 66 -4.03 1.56 -0.07
C TYR A 66 -4.73 0.48 -0.87
N ASN A 67 -3.96 -0.50 -1.37
CA ASN A 67 -4.46 -1.65 -2.10
C ASN A 67 -4.79 -2.86 -1.19
N ASN A 68 -4.10 -3.00 -0.06
CA ASN A 68 -4.26 -4.13 0.87
C ASN A 68 -4.47 -3.69 2.33
N SER A 69 -5.35 -2.72 2.54
CA SER A 69 -5.65 -2.16 3.87
C SER A 69 -6.17 -3.19 4.87
N ASP A 70 -6.82 -4.27 4.41
CA ASP A 70 -7.31 -5.37 5.23
C ASP A 70 -6.18 -6.19 5.89
N LYS A 71 -4.97 -6.12 5.33
CA LYS A 71 -3.77 -6.83 5.83
C LYS A 71 -2.81 -5.91 6.57
N PHE A 72 -3.20 -4.66 6.77
CA PHE A 72 -2.42 -3.68 7.49
C PHE A 72 -2.74 -3.74 8.97
N ALA A 73 -1.72 -3.90 9.81
CA ALA A 73 -1.88 -4.08 11.25
C ALA A 73 -0.85 -3.28 12.05
N THR A 74 -1.16 -3.04 13.32
CA THR A 74 -0.22 -2.50 14.30
C THR A 74 0.91 -3.50 14.56
N SER A 75 2.14 -3.01 14.72
CA SER A 75 3.31 -3.84 14.98
C SER A 75 4.34 -3.09 15.82
N GLU A 76 4.74 -3.66 16.95
CA GLU A 76 5.79 -3.09 17.79
C GLU A 76 7.19 -3.34 17.21
N GLN A 77 7.31 -4.28 16.26
CA GLN A 77 8.58 -4.73 15.72
C GLN A 77 8.94 -4.02 14.41
N PHE A 78 7.98 -3.41 13.72
CA PHE A 78 8.16 -2.84 12.39
C PHE A 78 7.58 -1.43 12.24
N HIS A 79 8.13 -0.71 11.29
CA HIS A 79 7.52 0.45 10.66
C HIS A 79 7.21 0.09 9.21
N HIS A 80 6.08 0.57 8.72
CA HIS A 80 5.71 0.41 7.32
C HIS A 80 5.96 1.72 6.56
N TYR A 81 6.45 1.63 5.33
CA TYR A 81 6.73 2.77 4.48
C TYR A 81 6.10 2.58 3.11
N SER A 82 5.19 3.45 2.71
CA SER A 82 4.59 3.44 1.37
C SER A 82 5.15 4.59 0.55
N ILE A 83 5.28 4.42 -0.77
CA ILE A 83 5.62 5.54 -1.67
C ILE A 83 4.56 6.64 -1.51
N LEU A 84 5.03 7.89 -1.43
CA LEU A 84 4.17 9.05 -1.29
C LEU A 84 3.27 9.18 -2.53
N SER A 85 1.97 9.26 -2.33
CA SER A 85 0.98 9.39 -3.41
C SER A 85 -0.28 10.12 -2.92
N PRO A 86 -1.18 10.53 -3.83
CA PRO A 86 -2.45 11.13 -3.44
C PRO A 86 -3.33 10.21 -2.57
N CYS A 87 -3.10 8.89 -2.56
CA CYS A 87 -3.86 7.96 -1.74
C CYS A 87 -3.65 8.17 -0.22
N ILE A 88 -2.63 8.94 0.20
CA ILE A 88 -2.38 9.27 1.62
C ILE A 88 -3.60 9.93 2.29
N SER A 89 -4.42 10.66 1.54
CA SER A 89 -5.63 11.30 2.05
C SER A 89 -6.84 10.37 2.16
N TRP A 90 -6.68 9.09 1.80
CA TRP A 90 -7.76 8.10 1.72
C TRP A 90 -8.98 8.63 0.95
N PRO A 91 -8.81 9.02 -0.32
CA PRO A 91 -9.85 9.73 -1.06
C PRO A 91 -11.06 8.85 -1.40
N CYS A 92 -10.90 7.52 -1.44
CA CYS A 92 -11.96 6.59 -1.83
C CYS A 92 -12.91 6.32 -0.66
N GLN A 93 -14.18 6.67 -0.84
CA GLN A 93 -15.27 6.45 0.11
C GLN A 93 -15.84 5.03 -0.02
N ASN A 94 -16.77 4.70 0.89
CA ASN A 94 -17.54 3.46 0.87
C ASN A 94 -16.67 2.20 0.73
N ASN A 95 -15.51 2.23 1.40
CA ASN A 95 -14.56 1.13 1.46
C ASN A 95 -13.99 0.73 0.07
N GLY A 96 -13.95 1.68 -0.87
CA GLY A 96 -13.26 1.55 -2.15
C GLY A 96 -11.74 1.50 -1.99
N THR A 97 -11.07 0.87 -2.94
CA THR A 97 -9.61 0.70 -2.94
C THR A 97 -8.96 1.85 -3.70
N CYS A 98 -7.96 2.52 -3.12
CA CYS A 98 -7.21 3.57 -3.81
C CYS A 98 -6.01 2.94 -4.54
N ALA A 99 -6.06 2.96 -5.88
CA ALA A 99 -4.96 2.52 -6.73
C ALA A 99 -4.12 3.75 -7.13
N ALA A 100 -2.93 3.89 -6.54
CA ALA A 100 -2.03 4.98 -6.85
C ALA A 100 -1.38 4.79 -8.23
N GLN A 101 -1.38 5.85 -9.03
CA GLN A 101 -0.73 5.93 -10.32
C GLN A 101 0.61 6.67 -10.14
N TYR A 102 1.61 5.96 -9.63
CA TYR A 102 2.89 6.53 -9.17
C TYR A 102 3.67 7.34 -10.22
N LYS A 103 3.46 7.09 -11.51
CA LYS A 103 4.13 7.82 -12.60
C LYS A 103 3.56 9.22 -12.82
N ASP A 104 2.27 9.38 -12.56
CA ASP A 104 1.49 10.58 -12.93
C ASP A 104 1.06 11.38 -11.70
N ASP A 105 1.54 11.01 -10.50
CA ASP A 105 1.12 11.55 -9.20
C ASP A 105 -0.41 11.64 -9.07
N SER A 106 -1.10 10.60 -9.53
CA SER A 106 -2.56 10.52 -9.55
C SER A 106 -3.06 9.22 -8.90
N TYR A 107 -4.38 9.01 -8.89
CA TYR A 107 -4.99 7.80 -8.33
C TYR A 107 -6.32 7.50 -9.01
N ILE A 108 -6.78 6.26 -8.86
CA ILE A 108 -8.12 5.81 -9.24
C ILE A 108 -8.74 5.09 -8.05
N CYS A 109 -10.03 5.33 -7.80
CA CYS A 109 -10.79 4.56 -6.83
C CYS A 109 -11.46 3.36 -7.50
N ILE A 110 -11.16 2.16 -6.99
CA ILE A 110 -11.83 0.92 -7.37
C ILE A 110 -12.99 0.73 -6.40
N CYS A 111 -14.21 0.98 -6.89
CA CYS A 111 -15.40 0.96 -6.05
C CYS A 111 -15.88 -0.46 -5.75
N LYS A 112 -16.36 -0.67 -4.52
CA LYS A 112 -17.10 -1.87 -4.18
C LYS A 112 -18.41 -1.94 -4.94
N ARG A 113 -18.92 -3.16 -5.10
CA ARG A 113 -20.21 -3.41 -5.76
C ARG A 113 -21.31 -2.55 -5.13
N GLY A 114 -22.04 -1.83 -5.97
CA GLY A 114 -23.12 -0.93 -5.54
C GLY A 114 -22.67 0.49 -5.28
N TYR A 115 -21.40 0.85 -5.50
CA TYR A 115 -20.91 2.22 -5.45
C TYR A 115 -20.26 2.64 -6.77
N THR A 116 -20.39 3.92 -7.09
CA THR A 116 -19.83 4.57 -8.28
C THR A 116 -19.40 6.00 -7.95
N GLY A 117 -18.91 6.75 -8.94
CA GLY A 117 -18.36 8.09 -8.75
C GLY A 117 -16.84 8.10 -8.68
N LYS A 118 -16.23 9.28 -8.73
CA LYS A 118 -14.76 9.44 -8.77
C LYS A 118 -14.11 8.92 -7.49
N HIS A 119 -14.80 9.07 -6.36
CA HIS A 119 -14.38 8.68 -5.04
C HIS A 119 -15.28 7.59 -4.45
N CYS A 120 -16.06 6.87 -5.27
CA CYS A 120 -17.04 5.88 -4.81
C CYS A 120 -18.11 6.43 -3.87
N GLU A 121 -18.43 7.72 -3.98
CA GLU A 121 -19.35 8.48 -3.13
C GLU A 121 -20.84 8.27 -3.49
N ILE A 122 -21.12 7.73 -4.68
CA ILE A 122 -22.49 7.56 -5.20
C ILE A 122 -22.94 6.11 -4.99
N LEU A 123 -24.13 5.91 -4.43
CA LEU A 123 -24.76 4.59 -4.41
C LEU A 123 -25.24 4.23 -5.83
N GLY A 124 -24.56 3.28 -6.46
CA GLY A 124 -24.97 2.65 -7.71
C GLY A 124 -26.18 1.76 -7.45
N MET A 125 -27.36 2.39 -7.39
CA MET A 125 -28.62 1.65 -7.31
C MET A 125 -28.70 0.68 -8.47
N LYS A 126 -28.78 -0.63 -8.17
CA LYS A 126 -29.24 -1.60 -9.15
C LYS A 126 -30.64 -1.15 -9.55
N THR A 127 -30.87 -0.82 -10.82
CA THR A 127 -32.22 -0.93 -11.37
C THR A 127 -32.61 -2.39 -11.23
N SER A 128 -33.41 -2.71 -10.21
CA SER A 128 -34.17 -3.95 -10.16
C SER A 128 -35.17 -3.93 -11.31
N SER A 129 -34.76 -4.44 -12.46
CA SER A 129 -35.59 -4.96 -13.55
C SER A 129 -34.62 -5.75 -14.44
N VAL A 130 -34.67 -7.07 -14.47
CA VAL A 130 -35.74 -7.83 -15.11
C VAL A 130 -36.07 -9.06 -14.25
N GLY A 131 -37.28 -9.09 -13.70
CA GLY A 131 -37.96 -10.36 -13.51
C GLY A 131 -38.24 -10.94 -14.88
N THR A 132 -37.67 -12.10 -15.16
CA THR A 132 -37.94 -12.88 -16.37
C THR A 132 -39.42 -13.26 -16.38
N PRO A 133 -40.19 -12.96 -17.45
CA PRO A 133 -41.49 -13.59 -17.62
C PRO A 133 -41.27 -14.97 -18.23
N LEU A 134 -41.56 -16.03 -17.47
CA LEU A 134 -41.96 -17.35 -17.94
C LEU A 134 -42.72 -18.06 -16.82
#